data_AF-A0A9Q3KUQ5-F1
#
_entry.id   AF-A0A9Q3KUQ5-F1
#
_cell.length_a   1.000
_cell.length_b   1.000
_cell.length_c   1.000
_cell.angle_alpha   90.00
_cell.angle_beta   90.00
_cell.angle_gamma   90.00
#
_symmetry.space_group_name_H-M   'P 1'
#
loop_
_entity.id
_entity.type
_entity.pdbx_description
1 polymer ?
#
loop_
_entity_poly.entity_id
_entity_poly.type
_entity_poly.pdbx_seq_one_letter_code
_entity_poly.pdbx_strand_id
1 'polypeptide(L)'
;MGQELLEEVPKLKEWPHFSAEGEYDHMEFIRGIDMIKEDFELPEILVTEIFNTLFTRSAHRWYIKLRQAHEHQSWTWWKTQITNKGDNAAWRSKMETAFTSSKFNAGKNRPLPWFFHQKDRLTALYADM
;
A
#
# COMPACT_ATOMS: atom_id res chain seq x y z
N MET A 1 -32.20 -0.67 -1.07
CA MET A 1 -30.98 0.06 -1.50
C MET A 1 -29.71 -0.30 -0.71
N GLY A 2 -29.73 -1.11 0.36
CA GLY A 2 -28.50 -1.43 1.12
C GLY A 2 -27.79 -2.76 0.78
N GLN A 3 -28.46 -3.69 0.09
CA GLN A 3 -27.89 -5.01 -0.23
C GLN A 3 -27.28 -5.08 -1.64
N GLU A 4 -27.80 -4.33 -2.60
CA GLU A 4 -27.31 -4.33 -3.99
C GLU A 4 -25.89 -3.76 -4.13
N LEU A 5 -25.53 -2.74 -3.33
CA LEU A 5 -24.20 -2.12 -3.35
C LEU A 5 -23.09 -3.07 -2.85
N LEU A 6 -23.42 -4.04 -1.98
CA LEU A 6 -22.45 -4.99 -1.44
C LEU A 6 -22.08 -6.10 -2.42
N GLU A 7 -22.96 -6.43 -3.38
CA GLU A 7 -22.67 -7.40 -4.43
C GLU A 7 -21.72 -6.85 -5.50
N GLU A 8 -21.66 -5.52 -5.65
CA GLU A 8 -20.77 -4.84 -6.59
C GLU A 8 -19.37 -4.59 -6.04
N VAL A 9 -19.17 -4.70 -4.72
CA VAL A 9 -17.85 -4.52 -4.08
C VAL A 9 -16.86 -5.54 -4.66
N PRO A 10 -15.64 -5.12 -5.04
CA PRO A 10 -14.61 -6.02 -5.55
C PRO A 10 -14.36 -7.16 -4.56
N LYS A 11 -14.13 -8.36 -5.08
CA LYS A 11 -13.82 -9.51 -4.22
C LYS A 11 -12.50 -9.23 -3.50
N LEU A 12 -12.33 -9.70 -2.26
CA LEU A 12 -11.11 -9.45 -1.47
C LEU A 12 -9.78 -9.69 -2.20
N LYS A 13 -9.74 -10.64 -3.14
CA LYS A 13 -8.58 -10.93 -4.00
C LYS A 13 -8.19 -9.80 -4.98
N GLU A 14 -9.14 -8.92 -5.31
CA GLU A 14 -8.99 -7.77 -6.23
C GLU A 14 -8.57 -6.50 -5.50
N TRP A 15 -8.62 -6.50 -4.16
CA TRP A 15 -8.14 -5.40 -3.35
C TRP A 15 -6.61 -5.34 -3.36
N PRO A 16 -6.00 -4.16 -3.16
CA PRO A 16 -4.56 -4.05 -3.05
C PRO A 16 -4.06 -4.83 -1.82
N HIS A 17 -2.89 -5.46 -1.93
CA HIS A 17 -2.26 -6.22 -0.85
C HIS A 17 -0.93 -5.57 -0.46
N PHE A 18 -0.60 -5.59 0.83
CA PHE A 18 0.63 -4.97 1.34
C PHE A 18 1.48 -5.97 2.12
N SER A 19 2.71 -6.19 1.67
CA SER A 19 3.66 -7.14 2.30
C SER A 19 4.72 -6.47 3.18
N ALA A 20 4.97 -5.18 2.96
CA ALA A 20 6.12 -4.43 3.49
C ALA A 20 7.48 -5.13 3.24
N GLU A 21 7.61 -5.87 2.13
CA GLU A 21 8.83 -6.56 1.72
C GLU A 21 9.26 -6.11 0.32
N GLY A 22 10.56 -5.83 0.13
CA GLY A 22 11.12 -5.40 -1.15
C GLY A 22 10.93 -3.91 -1.44
N GLU A 23 10.87 -3.58 -2.73
CA GLU A 23 10.44 -2.27 -3.22
C GLU A 23 8.91 -2.28 -3.26
N TYR A 24 8.27 -1.64 -2.28
CA TYR A 24 6.82 -1.59 -2.14
C TYR A 24 6.34 -0.15 -2.16
N ASP A 25 5.19 0.13 -2.78
CA ASP A 25 4.53 1.43 -2.68
C ASP A 25 3.38 1.36 -1.67
N HIS A 26 3.64 1.86 -0.47
CA HIS A 26 2.63 1.91 0.59
C HIS A 26 1.58 3.00 0.32
N MET A 27 1.90 4.02 -0.49
CA MET A 27 0.97 5.07 -0.91
C MET A 27 0.00 4.56 -1.97
N GLU A 28 0.46 3.73 -2.90
CA GLU A 28 -0.43 3.03 -3.85
C GLU A 28 -1.43 2.13 -3.12
N PHE A 29 -0.97 1.38 -2.12
CA PHE A 29 -1.87 0.60 -1.26
C PHE A 29 -2.93 1.50 -0.60
N ILE A 30 -2.54 2.59 0.05
CA ILE A 30 -3.47 3.52 0.71
C ILE A 30 -4.47 4.11 -0.30
N ARG A 31 -3.99 4.60 -1.45
CA ARG A 31 -4.83 5.18 -2.51
C ARG A 31 -5.84 4.17 -3.05
N GLY A 32 -5.41 2.92 -3.30
CA GLY A 32 -6.30 1.87 -3.78
C GLY A 32 -7.44 1.56 -2.80
N ILE A 33 -7.15 1.59 -1.49
CA ILE A 33 -8.19 1.46 -0.45
C ILE A 33 -9.11 2.68 -0.42
N ASP A 34 -8.56 3.90 -0.48
CA ASP A 34 -9.36 5.13 -0.49
C ASP A 34 -10.31 5.14 -1.70
N MET A 35 -9.85 4.77 -2.90
CA MET A 35 -10.70 4.69 -4.11
C MET A 35 -11.84 3.67 -3.95
N ILE A 36 -11.56 2.44 -3.49
CA ILE A 36 -12.63 1.45 -3.28
C ILE A 36 -13.61 1.90 -2.20
N LYS A 37 -13.12 2.54 -1.14
CA LYS A 37 -13.98 3.06 -0.07
C LYS A 37 -14.89 4.18 -0.60
N GLU A 38 -14.39 5.05 -1.46
CA GLU A 38 -15.15 6.14 -2.08
C GLU A 38 -16.16 5.64 -3.11
N ASP A 39 -15.73 4.78 -4.03
CA ASP A 39 -16.56 4.26 -5.13
C ASP A 39 -17.76 3.43 -4.63
N PHE A 40 -17.59 2.73 -3.50
CA PHE A 40 -18.60 1.84 -2.92
C PHE A 40 -19.20 2.37 -1.60
N GLU A 41 -18.91 3.63 -1.24
CA GLU A 41 -19.37 4.29 -0.01
C GLU A 41 -19.18 3.44 1.26
N LEU A 42 -18.06 2.72 1.35
CA LEU A 42 -17.88 1.70 2.38
C LEU A 42 -17.71 2.32 3.77
N PRO A 43 -18.41 1.78 4.79
CA PRO A 43 -18.13 2.08 6.18
C PRO A 43 -16.68 1.78 6.54
N GLU A 44 -16.07 2.67 7.31
CA GLU A 44 -14.68 2.56 7.73
C GLU A 44 -14.38 1.26 8.48
N ILE A 45 -15.36 0.77 9.26
CA ILE A 45 -15.24 -0.49 10.00
C ILE A 45 -14.98 -1.68 9.06
N LEU A 46 -15.67 -1.76 7.92
CA LEU A 46 -15.47 -2.84 6.95
C LEU A 46 -14.06 -2.83 6.38
N VAL A 47 -13.53 -1.65 6.06
CA VAL A 47 -12.16 -1.48 5.58
C VAL A 47 -11.16 -2.02 6.60
N THR A 48 -11.36 -1.73 7.89
CA THR A 48 -10.43 -2.20 8.94
C THR A 48 -10.56 -3.68 9.27
N GLU A 49 -11.73 -4.28 9.05
CA GLU A 49 -11.98 -5.71 9.28
C GLU A 49 -11.25 -6.59 8.25
N ILE A 50 -11.19 -6.14 6.99
CA ILE A 50 -10.56 -6.90 5.91
C ILE A 50 -9.02 -6.82 5.91
N PHE A 51 -8.41 -5.97 6.74
CA PHE A 51 -6.95 -5.83 6.86
C PHE A 51 -6.21 -7.12 7.19
N ASN A 52 -6.85 -8.04 7.91
CA ASN A 52 -6.27 -9.35 8.17
C ASN A 52 -5.97 -10.15 6.88
N THR A 53 -6.69 -9.85 5.79
CA THR A 53 -6.49 -10.45 4.46
C THR A 53 -5.54 -9.61 3.61
N LEU A 54 -5.65 -8.28 3.67
CA LEU A 54 -4.89 -7.37 2.81
C LEU A 54 -3.41 -7.24 3.20
N PHE A 55 -3.11 -7.34 4.49
CA PHE A 55 -1.73 -7.40 4.95
C PHE A 55 -1.19 -8.81 4.82
N THR A 56 -0.02 -8.94 4.20
CA THR A 56 0.66 -10.21 3.99
C THR A 56 2.06 -10.20 4.62
N ARG A 57 2.62 -11.38 4.86
CA ARG A 57 4.02 -11.57 5.28
C ARG A 57 4.45 -10.68 6.45
N SER A 58 5.50 -9.86 6.31
CA SER A 58 6.01 -8.98 7.37
C SER A 58 5.00 -7.92 7.82
N ALA A 59 4.19 -7.39 6.91
CA ALA A 59 3.13 -6.43 7.23
C ALA A 59 2.02 -7.09 8.06
N HIS A 60 1.65 -8.34 7.76
CA HIS A 60 0.62 -9.06 8.52
C HIS A 60 1.01 -9.25 9.98
N ARG A 61 2.26 -9.64 10.25
CA ARG A 61 2.76 -9.80 11.63
C ARG A 61 2.79 -8.48 12.39
N TRP A 62 3.11 -7.39 11.71
CA TRP A 62 3.06 -6.05 12.30
C TRP A 62 1.63 -5.61 12.59
N TYR A 63 0.71 -5.82 11.65
CA TYR A 63 -0.70 -5.51 11.80
C TYR A 63 -1.32 -6.21 13.01
N ILE A 64 -1.10 -7.52 13.18
CA ILE A 64 -1.62 -8.27 14.33
C ILE A 64 -1.16 -7.66 15.64
N LYS A 65 0.14 -7.36 15.77
CA LYS A 65 0.70 -6.76 16.99
C LYS A 65 0.07 -5.40 17.29
N LEU A 66 -0.08 -4.56 16.26
CA LEU A 66 -0.61 -3.22 16.43
C LEU A 66 -2.11 -3.24 16.76
N ARG A 67 -2.88 -4.12 16.12
CA ARG A 67 -4.32 -4.30 16.40
C ARG A 67 -4.56 -4.89 17.79
N GLN A 68 -3.69 -5.77 18.27
CA GLN A 68 -3.77 -6.26 19.66
C GLN A 68 -3.48 -5.17 20.69
N ALA A 69 -2.58 -4.25 20.39
CA ALA A 69 -2.18 -3.18 21.32
C ALA A 69 -3.14 -1.99 21.34
N HIS A 70 -3.80 -1.69 20.23
CA HIS A 70 -4.62 -0.49 20.05
C HIS A 70 -6.09 -0.77 19.71
N GLU A 71 -6.51 -2.04 19.71
CA GLU A 71 -7.88 -2.47 19.42
C GLU A 71 -8.41 -1.96 18.05
N HIS A 72 -9.68 -1.56 18.00
CA HIS A 72 -10.32 -1.00 16.80
C HIS A 72 -9.94 0.48 16.67
N GLN A 73 -9.33 0.81 15.53
CA GLN A 73 -8.87 2.16 15.22
C GLN A 73 -9.39 2.58 13.85
N SER A 74 -9.50 3.88 13.65
CA SER A 74 -9.97 4.47 12.41
C SER A 74 -9.05 4.20 11.23
N TRP A 75 -9.59 4.23 10.01
CA TRP A 75 -8.80 4.17 8.78
C TRP A 75 -7.78 5.31 8.74
N THR A 76 -8.16 6.52 9.15
CA THR A 76 -7.23 7.66 9.27
C THR A 76 -6.06 7.35 10.18
N TRP A 77 -6.29 6.68 11.32
CA TRP A 77 -5.21 6.23 12.19
C TRP A 77 -4.31 5.21 11.50
N TRP A 78 -4.91 4.23 10.80
CA TRP A 78 -4.17 3.21 10.06
C TRP A 78 -3.33 3.78 8.92
N LYS A 79 -3.82 4.80 8.18
CA LYS A 79 -3.03 5.53 7.18
C LYS A 79 -1.73 6.06 7.78
N THR A 80 -1.83 6.75 8.92
CA THR A 80 -0.65 7.23 9.66
C THR A 80 0.30 6.09 10.04
N GLN A 81 -0.21 4.95 10.51
CA GLN A 81 0.64 3.82 10.88
C GLN A 81 1.31 3.15 9.68
N ILE A 82 0.60 3.01 8.56
CA ILE A 82 1.13 2.45 7.31
C ILE A 82 2.21 3.36 6.76
N THR A 83 1.97 4.68 6.72
CA THR A 83 2.98 5.66 6.33
C THR A 83 4.19 5.60 7.25
N ASN A 84 4.02 5.64 8.57
CA ASN A 84 5.15 5.56 9.52
C ASN A 84 5.97 4.26 9.36
N LYS A 85 5.30 3.14 9.10
CA LYS A 85 5.99 1.86 8.83
C LYS A 85 6.70 1.88 7.49
N GLY A 86 6.01 2.36 6.46
CA GLY A 86 6.49 2.42 5.08
C GLY A 86 7.68 3.36 4.93
N ASP A 87 7.73 4.40 5.75
CA ASP A 87 8.65 5.52 5.66
C ASP A 87 9.83 5.46 6.64
N ASN A 88 10.22 4.24 7.06
CA ASN A 88 11.37 4.09 7.95
C ASN A 88 12.69 4.38 7.22
N ALA A 89 13.68 4.94 7.92
CA ALA A 89 14.95 5.38 7.35
C ALA A 89 15.71 4.26 6.61
N ALA A 90 15.62 3.03 7.10
CA ALA A 90 16.25 1.87 6.46
C ALA A 90 15.61 1.53 5.11
N TRP A 91 14.28 1.62 5.01
CA TRP A 91 13.57 1.43 3.74
C TRP A 91 13.86 2.58 2.77
N ARG A 92 13.81 3.84 3.23
CA ARG A 92 14.16 5.01 2.41
C ARG A 92 15.54 4.86 1.79
N SER A 93 16.54 4.54 2.60
CA SER A 93 17.92 4.33 2.12
C SER A 93 18.01 3.20 1.09
N LYS A 94 17.26 2.10 1.26
CA LYS A 94 17.18 1.02 0.26
C LYS A 94 16.56 1.50 -1.05
N MET A 95 15.47 2.26 -0.99
CA MET A 95 14.79 2.79 -2.18
C MET A 95 15.64 3.81 -2.93
N GLU A 96 16.29 4.74 -2.21
CA GLU A 96 17.24 5.70 -2.77
C GLU A 96 18.43 4.99 -3.43
N THR A 97 18.97 3.96 -2.78
CA THR A 97 20.04 3.13 -3.34
C THR A 97 19.58 2.41 -4.59
N ALA A 98 18.39 1.80 -4.57
CA ALA A 98 17.82 1.11 -5.72
C ALA A 98 17.58 2.08 -6.90
N PHE A 99 17.05 3.27 -6.63
CA PHE A 99 16.84 4.31 -7.63
C PHE A 99 18.17 4.80 -8.23
N THR A 100 19.15 5.16 -7.39
CA THR A 100 20.43 5.70 -7.85
C THR A 100 21.28 4.68 -8.60
N SER A 101 21.25 3.41 -8.18
CA SER A 101 22.01 2.31 -8.80
C SER A 101 21.38 1.77 -10.08
N SER A 102 20.05 1.88 -10.23
CA SER A 102 19.36 1.52 -11.47
C SER A 102 19.63 2.56 -12.55
N LYS A 103 20.61 2.29 -13.42
CA LYS A 103 20.87 3.09 -14.62
C LYS A 103 20.24 2.44 -15.84
N PHE A 104 19.60 3.24 -16.70
CA PHE A 104 19.02 2.75 -17.94
C PHE A 104 20.11 2.16 -18.85
N ASN A 105 19.89 0.94 -19.32
CA ASN A 105 20.76 0.27 -20.30
C ASN A 105 19.94 -0.16 -21.50
N ALA A 106 20.19 0.44 -22.67
CA ALA A 106 19.42 0.18 -23.90
C ALA A 106 19.48 -1.27 -24.40
N GLY A 107 20.51 -2.03 -24.03
CA GLY A 107 20.65 -3.45 -24.39
C GLY A 107 19.97 -4.43 -23.41
N LYS A 108 19.59 -3.96 -22.21
CA LYS A 108 19.00 -4.80 -21.16
C LYS A 108 17.58 -4.37 -20.75
N ASN A 109 17.25 -3.10 -20.92
CA ASN A 109 16.02 -2.51 -20.43
C ASN A 109 15.15 -2.02 -21.58
N ARG A 110 13.85 -2.27 -21.49
CA ARG A 110 12.86 -1.58 -22.30
C ARG A 110 12.61 -0.19 -21.69
N PRO A 111 12.59 0.90 -22.47
CA PRO A 111 12.45 2.26 -21.95
C PRO A 111 11.23 2.46 -21.03
N LEU A 112 10.03 2.07 -21.49
CA LEU A 112 8.79 2.31 -20.75
C LEU A 112 8.74 1.57 -19.39
N PRO A 113 8.93 0.24 -19.32
CA PRO A 113 8.92 -0.46 -18.03
C PRO A 113 9.98 0.06 -17.05
N TRP A 114 11.18 0.39 -17.55
CA TRP A 114 12.23 0.92 -16.70
C TRP A 114 11.86 2.30 -16.13
N PHE A 115 11.30 3.18 -16.97
CA PHE A 115 10.85 4.49 -16.57
C PHE A 115 9.74 4.42 -15.51
N PHE A 116 8.69 3.62 -15.75
CA PHE A 116 7.61 3.45 -14.79
C PHE A 116 8.13 2.91 -13.46
N HIS A 117 9.03 1.92 -13.49
CA HIS A 117 9.61 1.40 -12.26
C HIS A 117 10.45 2.44 -11.49
N GLN A 118 11.14 3.36 -12.17
CA GLN A 118 11.82 4.49 -11.50
C GLN A 118 10.81 5.50 -10.95
N LYS A 119 9.73 5.78 -11.68
CA LYS A 119 8.64 6.65 -11.23
C LYS A 119 8.00 6.09 -9.96
N ASP A 120 7.67 4.81 -9.91
CA ASP A 120 7.04 4.17 -8.74
C ASP A 120 7.92 4.32 -7.49
N ARG A 121 9.24 4.18 -7.62
CA ARG A 121 10.18 4.42 -6.51
C ARG A 121 10.14 5.85 -6.01
N LEU A 122 10.09 6.82 -6.92
CA LEU A 122 10.03 8.25 -6.57
C LEU A 122 8.69 8.59 -5.91
N THR A 123 7.58 8.10 -6.43
CA THR A 123 6.25 8.30 -5.84
C THR A 123 6.16 7.68 -4.44
N ALA A 124 6.79 6.52 -4.22
CA ALA A 124 6.84 5.89 -2.90
C ALA A 124 7.74 6.65 -1.90
N LEU A 125 8.81 7.31 -2.38
CA LEU A 125 9.71 8.14 -1.56
C LEU A 125 9.15 9.54 -1.27
N TYR A 126 8.43 10.11 -2.23
CA TYR A 126 7.96 11.49 -2.21
C TYR A 126 6.51 11.52 -2.71
N ALA A 127 5.57 11.48 -1.76
CA ALA A 127 4.14 11.40 -2.05
C ALA A 127 3.58 12.59 -2.88
N ASP A 128 4.28 13.73 -2.89
CA ASP A 128 3.85 14.99 -3.50
C ASP A 128 4.47 15.29 -4.88
N MET A 129 5.14 14.31 -5.52
CA MET A 129 5.77 14.47 -6.84
C MET A 129 4.87 14.10 -8.03
#